data_AF-A0A2E9FHG8-F1
#
_entry.id   AF-A0A2E9FHG8-F1
#
_cell.length_a   1.000
_cell.length_b   1.000
_cell.length_c   1.000
_cell.angle_alpha   90.00
_cell.angle_beta   90.00
_cell.angle_gamma   90.00
#
_symmetry.space_group_name_H-M   'P 1'
#
loop_
_entity.id
_entity.type
_entity.pdbx_description
1 polymer ?
#
loop_
_entity_poly.entity_id
_entity_poly.type
_entity_poly.pdbx_seq_one_letter_code
_entity_poly.pdbx_strand_id
1 'polypeptide(L)'
;MLLNRFFVIFTICLTSCVSLDSTFPANLSFTKNVDEKFINILGFKLKQEKYFNKNLSVISTNSREKILYGGDGLRAQQKEIFFSVQFVLDGNELQQEIVVSDLVIIDELNPFAENATKETILLNLKYQAANEVIFELF
;
A
#
# COMPACT_ATOMS: atom_id res chain seq x y z
N MET A 1 -48.04 29.77 15.59
CA MET A 1 -47.94 29.82 14.11
C MET A 1 -46.51 30.21 13.78
N LEU A 2 -45.71 29.23 13.37
CA LEU A 2 -45.29 29.01 11.98
C LEU A 2 -44.13 29.96 11.63
N LEU A 3 -42.90 29.48 11.78
CA LEU A 3 -42.12 28.74 10.76
C LEU A 3 -41.34 29.73 9.89
N ASN A 4 -40.14 29.28 9.50
CA ASN A 4 -39.43 29.65 8.28
C ASN A 4 -38.66 31.00 8.33
N ARG A 5 -37.36 31.11 8.01
CA ARG A 5 -36.41 30.23 7.29
C ARG A 5 -34.99 30.58 7.77
N PHE A 6 -34.22 29.61 8.24
CA PHE A 6 -33.18 28.95 7.45
C PHE A 6 -32.26 29.93 6.73
N PHE A 7 -31.06 30.15 7.26
CA PHE A 7 -29.81 29.94 6.52
C PHE A 7 -28.66 29.89 7.54
N VAL A 8 -28.73 28.86 8.39
CA VAL A 8 -27.54 28.30 9.02
C VAL A 8 -26.73 27.76 7.85
N ILE A 9 -25.76 28.55 7.37
CA ILE A 9 -24.66 27.98 6.57
C ILE A 9 -23.83 27.21 7.59
N PHE A 10 -24.34 26.03 7.87
CA PHE A 10 -23.64 24.87 8.35
C PHE A 10 -22.55 24.65 7.28
N THR A 11 -21.44 25.36 7.40
CA THR A 11 -20.22 25.03 6.68
C THR A 11 -19.76 23.72 7.28
N ILE A 12 -20.39 22.64 6.83
CA ILE A 12 -19.96 21.28 7.06
C ILE A 12 -18.55 21.25 6.48
N CYS A 13 -17.55 21.35 7.37
CA CYS A 13 -16.24 20.82 7.12
C CYS A 13 -16.46 19.34 6.79
N LEU A 14 -16.59 19.05 5.50
CA LEU A 14 -16.35 17.75 4.91
C LEU A 14 -14.84 17.47 4.98
N THR A 15 -14.25 17.57 6.17
CA THR A 15 -13.18 16.66 6.52
C THR A 15 -13.89 15.31 6.62
N SER A 16 -13.84 14.56 5.55
CA SER A 16 -14.03 13.12 5.62
C SER A 16 -12.85 12.57 6.44
N CYS A 17 -12.90 12.81 7.75
CA CYS A 17 -12.31 11.95 8.75
C CYS A 17 -13.04 10.62 8.55
N VAL A 18 -12.49 9.78 7.67
CA VAL A 18 -12.67 8.35 7.80
C VAL A 18 -12.23 8.07 9.23
N SER A 19 -13.20 7.75 10.09
CA SER A 19 -12.92 7.32 11.45
C SER A 19 -11.89 6.21 11.32
N LEU A 20 -10.63 6.50 11.68
CA LEU A 20 -9.62 5.47 11.84
C LEU A 20 -10.19 4.55 12.91
N ASP A 21 -10.68 3.42 12.43
CA ASP A 21 -11.09 2.32 13.24
C ASP A 21 -9.92 2.02 14.21
N SER A 22 -10.22 1.65 15.46
CA SER A 22 -9.24 1.41 16.53
C SER A 22 -8.21 0.27 16.21
N THR A 23 -8.24 -0.21 14.98
CA THR A 23 -7.41 -1.23 14.37
C THR A 23 -6.02 -0.74 13.96
N PHE A 24 -5.73 0.56 13.91
CA PHE A 24 -4.40 1.08 13.55
C PHE A 24 -3.67 1.80 14.69
N PRO A 25 -2.33 1.72 14.76
CA PRO A 25 -1.57 2.48 15.73
C PRO A 25 -1.70 3.99 15.44
N ALA A 26 -1.78 4.81 16.49
CA ALA A 26 -2.05 6.25 16.38
C ALA A 26 -1.02 7.03 15.55
N ASN A 27 0.20 6.50 15.42
CA ASN A 27 1.30 7.09 14.67
C ASN A 27 1.30 6.68 13.19
N LEU A 28 0.29 5.96 12.70
CA LEU A 28 0.13 5.60 11.29
C LEU A 28 -0.97 6.44 10.64
N SER A 29 -0.64 7.14 9.56
CA SER A 29 -1.60 7.79 8.68
C SER A 29 -1.38 7.35 7.23
N PHE A 30 -2.41 7.46 6.39
CA PHE A 30 -2.32 7.08 4.99
C PHE A 30 -3.31 7.86 4.11
N THR A 31 -2.97 8.03 2.84
CA THR A 31 -3.87 8.65 1.85
C THR A 31 -4.82 7.62 1.23
N LYS A 32 -5.80 8.08 0.44
CA LYS A 32 -6.75 7.21 -0.27
C LYS A 32 -6.12 6.36 -1.38
N ASN A 33 -4.94 6.72 -1.88
CA ASN A 33 -4.27 6.02 -2.99
C ASN A 33 -3.36 4.88 -2.52
N VAL A 34 -3.68 4.29 -1.37
CA VAL A 34 -2.90 3.25 -0.73
C VAL A 34 -3.69 1.95 -0.72
N ASP A 35 -3.01 0.85 -1.06
CA ASP A 35 -3.58 -0.49 -1.09
C ASP A 35 -4.03 -0.91 0.33
N GLU A 36 -5.31 -1.24 0.45
CA GLU A 36 -5.93 -1.57 1.74
C GLU A 36 -5.31 -2.82 2.38
N LYS A 37 -5.00 -3.86 1.57
CA LYS A 37 -4.36 -5.07 2.08
C LYS A 37 -2.97 -4.75 2.65
N PHE A 38 -2.21 -3.90 1.97
CA PHE A 38 -0.92 -3.45 2.47
C PHE A 38 -1.04 -2.69 3.79
N ILE A 39 -1.99 -1.74 3.90
CA ILE A 39 -2.20 -0.99 5.16
C ILE A 39 -2.59 -1.92 6.30
N ASN A 40 -3.45 -2.90 6.06
CA ASN A 40 -3.80 -3.91 7.06
C ASN A 40 -2.58 -4.72 7.52
N ILE A 41 -1.72 -5.16 6.60
CA ILE A 41 -0.47 -5.88 6.91
C ILE A 41 0.47 -5.00 7.75
N LEU A 42 0.71 -3.78 7.30
CA LEU A 42 1.60 -2.83 7.96
C LEU A 42 1.08 -2.47 9.36
N GLY A 43 -0.20 -2.13 9.47
CA GLY A 43 -0.84 -1.81 10.74
C GLY A 43 -0.79 -2.96 11.75
N PHE A 44 -1.00 -4.19 11.29
CA PHE A 44 -0.87 -5.38 12.13
C PHE A 44 0.57 -5.58 12.62
N LYS A 45 1.57 -5.44 11.74
CA LYS A 45 2.98 -5.56 12.12
C LYS A 45 3.41 -4.45 13.08
N LEU A 46 3.05 -3.19 12.81
CA LEU A 46 3.33 -2.07 13.70
C LEU A 46 2.71 -2.23 15.09
N LYS A 47 1.56 -2.90 15.21
CA LYS A 47 0.99 -3.24 16.52
C LYS A 47 1.80 -4.28 17.30
N GLN A 48 2.52 -5.16 16.60
CA GLN A 48 3.42 -6.13 17.23
C GLN A 48 4.72 -5.47 17.69
N GLU A 49 5.16 -4.43 16.98
CA GLU A 49 6.29 -3.59 17.35
C GLU A 49 5.91 -2.69 18.54
N LYS A 50 6.35 -3.06 19.75
CA LYS A 50 5.96 -2.38 20.99
C LYS A 50 6.50 -0.95 21.13
N TYR A 51 7.46 -0.54 20.31
CA TYR A 51 8.21 0.69 20.47
C TYR A 51 8.58 1.32 19.13
N PHE A 52 7.69 2.09 18.52
CA PHE A 52 8.08 3.02 17.46
C PHE A 52 7.54 4.41 17.78
N ASN A 53 8.43 5.40 17.83
CA ASN A 53 8.09 6.78 18.20
C ASN A 53 8.04 7.73 16.99
N LYS A 54 8.24 7.21 15.78
CA LYS A 54 8.15 7.98 14.55
C LYS A 54 6.70 8.01 14.06
N ASN A 55 6.24 9.15 13.56
CA ASN A 55 4.99 9.26 12.81
C ASN A 55 5.22 8.76 11.39
N LEU A 56 4.46 7.77 10.96
CA LEU A 56 4.53 7.20 9.62
C LEU A 56 3.32 7.63 8.80
N SER A 57 3.56 8.27 7.67
CA SER A 57 2.53 8.68 6.72
C SER A 57 2.76 7.98 5.38
N VAL A 58 1.91 7.00 5.05
CA VAL A 58 1.97 6.30 3.76
C VAL A 58 1.26 7.13 2.69
N ILE A 59 2.01 7.58 1.70
CA ILE A 59 1.54 8.51 0.67
C ILE A 59 0.85 7.76 -0.47
N SER A 60 1.49 6.72 -1.00
CA SER A 60 0.94 5.95 -2.11
C SER A 60 1.53 4.54 -2.14
N THR A 61 0.84 3.64 -2.81
CA THR A 61 1.39 2.33 -3.19
C THR A 61 1.10 2.08 -4.65
N ASN A 62 2.03 1.43 -5.34
CA ASN A 62 1.84 1.10 -6.75
C ASN A 62 2.35 -0.33 -7.04
N SER A 63 1.59 -1.05 -7.87
CA SER A 63 1.94 -2.37 -8.38
C SER A 63 2.11 -2.28 -9.89
N ARG A 64 3.21 -2.79 -10.41
CA ARG A 64 3.50 -2.80 -11.85
C ARG A 64 4.11 -4.12 -12.27
N GLU A 65 3.97 -4.44 -13.55
CA GLU A 65 4.49 -5.66 -14.15
C GLU A 65 5.41 -5.32 -15.31
N LYS A 66 6.44 -6.13 -15.49
CA LYS A 66 7.35 -6.06 -16.64
C LYS A 66 7.51 -7.46 -17.22
N ILE A 67 7.22 -7.61 -18.50
CA ILE A 67 7.43 -8.87 -19.22
C ILE A 67 8.92 -8.99 -19.57
N LEU A 68 9.48 -10.18 -19.31
CA LEU A 68 10.82 -10.57 -19.68
C LEU A 68 10.75 -11.63 -20.78
N TYR A 69 11.33 -11.30 -21.93
CA TYR A 69 11.38 -12.17 -23.09
C TYR A 69 12.59 -13.10 -23.02
N GLY A 70 12.43 -14.30 -23.58
CA GLY A 70 13.52 -15.25 -23.73
C GLY A 70 14.62 -14.78 -24.68
N GLY A 71 15.66 -15.60 -24.84
CA GLY A 71 16.81 -15.27 -25.71
C GLY A 71 16.47 -15.07 -27.19
N ASP A 72 15.29 -15.51 -27.64
CA ASP A 72 14.78 -15.25 -29.00
C ASP A 72 14.07 -13.89 -29.14
N GLY A 73 13.71 -13.24 -28.03
CA GLY A 73 12.95 -12.00 -28.00
C GLY A 73 11.49 -12.12 -28.46
N LEU A 74 11.04 -13.33 -28.81
CA LEU A 74 9.73 -13.57 -29.42
C LEU A 74 8.72 -14.11 -28.43
N ARG A 75 9.18 -14.84 -27.40
CA ARG A 75 8.31 -15.44 -26.39
C ARG A 75 8.55 -14.84 -25.02
N ALA A 76 7.47 -14.44 -24.38
CA ALA A 76 7.47 -14.02 -22.99
C ALA A 76 7.74 -15.27 -22.12
N GLN A 77 8.80 -15.24 -21.31
CA GLN A 77 9.18 -16.38 -20.46
C GLN A 77 8.87 -16.10 -18.99
N GLN A 78 9.04 -14.86 -18.57
CA GLN A 78 8.87 -14.45 -17.18
C GLN A 78 8.19 -13.09 -17.12
N LYS A 79 7.65 -12.79 -15.95
CA LYS A 79 7.10 -11.48 -15.61
C LYS A 79 7.66 -11.08 -14.26
N GLU A 80 8.25 -9.91 -14.21
CA GLU A 80 8.68 -9.28 -12.97
C GLU A 80 7.54 -8.44 -12.41
N ILE A 81 7.13 -8.76 -11.18
CA ILE A 81 6.08 -8.06 -10.45
C ILE A 81 6.79 -7.14 -9.46
N PHE A 82 6.47 -5.86 -9.50
CA PHE A 82 6.98 -4.87 -8.57
C PHE A 82 5.87 -4.38 -7.66
N PHE A 83 6.20 -4.17 -6.39
CA PHE A 83 5.38 -3.42 -5.46
C PHE A 83 6.21 -2.28 -4.87
N SER A 84 5.64 -1.08 -4.86
CA SER A 84 6.30 0.12 -4.37
C SER A 84 5.44 0.82 -3.32
N VAL A 85 6.10 1.39 -2.32
CA VAL A 85 5.49 2.11 -1.21
C VAL A 85 6.20 3.44 -1.07
N GLN A 86 5.45 4.53 -1.16
CA GLN A 86 5.95 5.87 -0.90
C GLN A 86 5.44 6.35 0.45
N PHE A 87 6.33 6.86 1.30
CA PHE A 87 5.99 7.26 2.66
C PHE A 87 6.86 8.41 3.17
N VAL A 88 6.43 8.98 4.29
CA VAL A 88 7.10 10.07 5.01
C VAL A 88 7.19 9.70 6.49
N LEU A 89 8.31 10.04 7.13
CA LEU A 89 8.54 9.88 8.56
C LEU A 89 8.55 11.25 9.25
N ASP A 90 7.90 11.36 10.42
CA ASP A 90 7.90 12.53 11.30
C ASP A 90 7.49 13.86 10.63
N GLY A 91 6.71 13.79 9.56
CA GLY A 91 6.33 14.97 8.78
C GLY A 91 7.50 15.62 8.03
N ASN A 92 8.61 14.88 7.85
CA ASN A 92 9.76 15.34 7.08
C ASN A 92 9.38 15.53 5.61
N GLU A 93 9.91 16.55 4.94
CA GLU A 93 9.59 16.82 3.53
C GLU A 93 10.19 15.79 2.57
N LEU A 94 11.14 14.98 3.05
CA LEU A 94 11.76 13.92 2.28
C LEU A 94 10.86 12.70 2.17
N GLN A 95 10.21 12.57 1.00
CA GLN A 95 9.49 11.39 0.60
C GLN A 95 10.47 10.23 0.33
N GLN A 96 10.23 9.11 0.99
CA GLN A 96 10.98 7.87 0.80
C GLN A 96 10.18 6.91 -0.07
N GLU A 97 10.88 6.03 -0.79
CA GLU A 97 10.28 5.00 -1.63
C GLU A 97 10.98 3.67 -1.41
N ILE A 98 10.20 2.64 -1.08
CA ILE A 98 10.64 1.24 -1.07
C ILE A 98 10.07 0.56 -2.30
N VAL A 99 10.92 -0.15 -3.04
CA VAL A 99 10.53 -0.96 -4.20
C VAL A 99 11.02 -2.38 -3.99
N VAL A 100 10.11 -3.34 -4.03
CA VAL A 100 10.39 -4.77 -3.97
C VAL A 100 9.88 -5.44 -5.24
N SER A 101 10.56 -6.48 -5.70
CA SER A 101 10.11 -7.25 -6.87
C SER A 101 10.40 -8.73 -6.74
N ASP A 102 9.64 -9.52 -7.49
CA ASP A 102 9.82 -10.96 -7.63
C ASP A 102 9.33 -11.41 -9.02
N LEU A 103 9.73 -12.63 -9.42
CA LEU A 103 9.51 -13.18 -10.75
C LEU A 103 8.43 -14.26 -10.74
N VAL A 104 7.57 -14.23 -11.75
CA VAL A 104 6.66 -15.33 -12.08
C VAL A 104 7.02 -15.89 -13.45
N ILE A 105 7.06 -17.22 -13.58
CA ILE A 105 7.20 -17.89 -14.87
C ILE A 105 5.85 -17.82 -15.59
N ILE A 106 5.90 -17.46 -16.88
CA ILE A 106 4.71 -17.44 -17.72
C ILE A 106 4.45 -18.86 -18.22
N ASP A 107 3.28 -19.39 -17.90
CA ASP A 107 2.79 -20.68 -18.41
C ASP A 107 1.57 -20.44 -19.30
N GLU A 108 1.82 -20.30 -20.60
CA GLU A 108 0.77 -20.05 -21.61
C GLU A 108 -0.28 -21.18 -21.65
N LEU A 109 0.06 -22.38 -21.18
CA LEU A 109 -0.85 -23.53 -21.14
C LEU A 109 -1.74 -23.52 -19.89
N ASN A 110 -1.40 -22.72 -18.87
CA ASN A 110 -2.13 -22.65 -17.61
C ASN A 110 -2.24 -21.21 -17.04
N PRO A 111 -3.02 -20.33 -17.69
CA PRO A 111 -3.15 -18.93 -17.27
C PRO A 111 -3.83 -18.76 -15.90
N PHE A 112 -4.65 -19.72 -15.48
CA PHE A 112 -5.28 -19.67 -14.15
C PHE A 112 -4.27 -19.88 -13.03
N ALA A 113 -3.35 -20.84 -13.20
CA ALA A 113 -2.27 -21.05 -12.24
C ALA A 113 -1.32 -19.84 -12.21
N GLU A 114 -0.95 -19.28 -13.37
CA GLU A 114 -0.13 -18.07 -13.43
C GLU A 114 -0.77 -16.93 -12.63
N ASN A 115 -2.07 -16.68 -12.82
CA ASN A 115 -2.75 -15.59 -12.11
C ASN A 115 -2.80 -15.83 -10.59
N ALA A 116 -3.03 -17.07 -10.14
CA ALA A 116 -3.00 -17.42 -8.73
C ALA A 116 -1.59 -17.26 -8.11
N THR A 117 -0.55 -17.66 -8.84
CA THR A 117 0.85 -17.46 -8.44
C THR A 117 1.19 -15.99 -8.36
N LYS A 118 0.77 -15.18 -9.34
CA LYS A 118 0.94 -13.72 -9.32
C LYS A 118 0.30 -13.08 -8.08
N GLU A 119 -0.94 -13.41 -7.75
CA GLU A 119 -1.60 -12.86 -6.56
C GLU A 119 -0.87 -13.25 -5.27
N THR A 120 -0.34 -14.47 -5.21
CA THR A 120 0.48 -14.96 -4.09
C THR A 120 1.79 -14.17 -3.98
N ILE A 121 2.48 -13.95 -5.10
CA ILE A 121 3.70 -13.15 -5.16
C ILE A 121 3.40 -11.71 -4.73
N LEU A 122 2.35 -11.09 -5.25
CA LEU A 122 1.98 -9.72 -4.87
C LEU A 122 1.68 -9.59 -3.38
N LEU A 123 1.04 -10.60 -2.77
CA LEU A 123 0.85 -10.66 -1.33
C LEU A 123 2.19 -10.73 -0.58
N ASN A 124 3.11 -11.60 -1.00
CA ASN A 124 4.44 -11.72 -0.40
C ASN A 124 5.24 -10.42 -0.50
N LEU A 125 5.20 -9.75 -1.66
CA LEU A 125 5.83 -8.45 -1.87
C LEU A 125 5.26 -7.39 -0.94
N LYS A 126 3.95 -7.38 -0.67
CA LYS A 126 3.35 -6.48 0.33
C LYS A 126 3.88 -6.76 1.74
N TYR A 127 4.03 -8.03 2.12
CA TYR A 127 4.64 -8.40 3.40
C TYR A 127 6.10 -7.95 3.50
N GLN A 128 6.88 -8.15 2.43
CA GLN A 128 8.27 -7.72 2.36
C GLN A 128 8.36 -6.20 2.47
N ALA A 129 7.64 -5.45 1.65
CA ALA A 129 7.63 -3.99 1.69
C ALA A 129 7.21 -3.46 3.06
N ALA A 130 6.27 -4.11 3.75
CA ALA A 130 5.89 -3.73 5.11
C ALA A 130 7.03 -3.94 6.11
N ASN A 131 7.83 -5.00 5.97
CA ASN A 131 9.02 -5.21 6.81
C ASN A 131 10.08 -4.14 6.55
N GLU A 132 10.33 -3.81 5.28
CA GLU A 132 11.29 -2.75 4.91
C GLU A 132 10.84 -1.39 5.47
N VAL A 133 9.55 -1.04 5.38
CA VAL A 133 9.02 0.19 5.98
C VAL A 133 9.23 0.22 7.49
N ILE A 134 9.04 -0.92 8.18
CA ILE A 134 9.25 -1.02 9.62
C ILE A 134 10.73 -0.89 9.97
N PHE A 135 11.62 -1.45 9.15
CA PHE A 135 13.06 -1.33 9.34
C PHE A 135 13.51 0.14 9.37
N GLU A 136 12.95 0.98 8.49
CA GLU A 136 13.21 2.43 8.46
C GLU A 136 12.69 3.20 9.70
N LEU A 137 11.88 2.56 10.55
CA LEU A 137 11.37 3.17 11.78
C LEU A 137 12.36 3.13 12.95
N PHE A 138 13.39 2.30 12.88
CA PHE A 138 14.44 2.19 13.91
C PHE A 138 15.70 2.98 13.53
#